data_AF-G1WC67-F1
#
_entry.id   AF-G1WC67-F1
#
_cell.length_a   1.000
_cell.length_b   1.000
_cell.length_c   1.000
_cell.angle_alpha   90.00
_cell.angle_beta   90.00
_cell.angle_gamma   90.00
#
_symmetry.space_group_name_H-M   'P 1'
#
loop_
_entity.id
_entity.type
_entity.pdbx_description
1 polymer ?
#
loop_
_entity_poly.entity_id
_entity_poly.type
_entity_poly.pdbx_seq_one_letter_code
_entity_poly.pdbx_strand_id
1 'polypeptide(L)'
;MQRGNREKGYQNLLLSAINDVQMANTEMMSLLYLLQTPLIECNLHRAYSYMQVCADNAIRYHDMQRALKIVEIQSTINKRLEEQRQQQITILIVVAILFFVALIVSLIESLIIASRGKKLKKVIEKLKISYQKQSELTEEQQRFCQQLQAVNNRISNRAHVYRQDFLNVYRLISTYISIEKNIQKEVVNLLKVHQINKVMRMFDSHEYIEEQLKQFYTHFDHAFLRMYPDYIRRINRLIKVENRFDEQRENLTTALRVYALMVLGVTDSVRIAAFLHLSSQTVYNYRLKMRRFSAIGEKAFDEAVCHLYDHKGVADESPFER
;
A
#
# COMPACT_ATOMS: atom_id res chain seq x y z
N MET A 1 28.09 -40.07 82.68
CA MET A 1 28.99 -39.04 83.24
C MET A 1 28.84 -37.75 82.44
N GLN A 2 28.39 -36.68 83.11
CA GLN A 2 27.86 -35.45 82.54
C GLN A 2 28.88 -34.68 81.66
N ARG A 3 28.42 -34.04 80.57
CA ARG A 3 29.25 -33.25 79.61
C ARG A 3 30.24 -32.30 80.31
N GLY A 4 29.83 -31.64 81.38
CA GLY A 4 30.68 -30.72 82.14
C GLY A 4 31.87 -31.36 82.88
N ASN A 5 31.85 -32.68 83.14
CA ASN A 5 32.98 -33.38 83.75
C ASN A 5 34.01 -33.85 82.70
N ARG A 6 33.58 -34.05 81.45
CA ARG A 6 34.48 -34.40 80.32
C ARG A 6 35.26 -33.18 79.82
N GLU A 7 34.62 -32.03 79.69
CA GLU A 7 35.29 -30.79 79.27
C GLU A 7 36.39 -30.36 80.26
N LYS A 8 36.10 -30.43 81.56
CA LYS A 8 37.12 -30.22 82.60
C LYS A 8 38.25 -31.24 82.53
N GLY A 9 37.94 -32.50 82.22
CA GLY A 9 38.93 -33.55 81.97
C GLY A 9 39.86 -33.22 80.80
N TYR A 10 39.32 -32.74 79.68
CA TYR A 10 40.13 -32.30 78.53
C TYR A 10 40.95 -31.05 78.82
N GLN A 11 40.40 -30.08 79.55
CA GLN A 11 41.15 -28.90 80.00
C GLN A 11 42.34 -29.29 80.86
N ASN A 12 42.16 -30.21 81.82
CA ASN A 12 43.24 -30.71 82.66
C ASN A 12 44.29 -31.47 81.84
N LEU A 13 43.88 -32.32 80.89
CA LEU A 13 44.81 -33.02 79.99
C LEU A 13 45.60 -32.06 79.09
N LEU A 14 44.96 -31.00 78.59
CA LEU A 14 45.64 -29.96 77.80
C LEU A 14 46.65 -29.19 78.63
N LEU A 15 46.28 -28.76 79.84
CA LEU A 15 47.20 -28.07 80.76
C LEU A 15 48.38 -28.99 81.13
N SER A 16 48.11 -30.27 81.37
CA SER A 16 49.14 -31.28 81.62
C SER A 16 50.07 -31.46 80.42
N ALA A 17 49.52 -31.56 79.20
CA ALA A 17 50.32 -31.66 77.99
C ALA A 17 51.17 -30.40 77.73
N ILE A 18 50.64 -29.20 78.03
CA ILE A 18 51.40 -27.94 77.93
C ILE A 18 52.55 -27.93 78.94
N ASN A 19 52.27 -28.34 80.18
CA ASN A 19 53.29 -28.44 81.22
C ASN A 19 54.36 -29.49 80.87
N ASP A 20 53.96 -30.65 80.31
CA ASP A 20 54.87 -31.67 79.81
C ASP A 20 55.83 -31.10 78.74
N VAL A 21 55.30 -30.30 77.80
CA VAL A 21 56.13 -29.61 76.78
C VAL A 21 57.06 -28.57 77.42
N GLN A 22 56.56 -27.75 78.35
CA GLN A 22 57.34 -26.68 79.00
C GLN A 22 58.48 -27.23 79.88
N MET A 23 58.25 -28.36 80.54
CA MET A 23 59.23 -29.04 81.39
C MET A 23 60.16 -29.98 80.60
N ALA A 24 60.05 -30.00 79.26
CA ALA A 24 60.76 -30.93 78.39
C ALA A 24 60.55 -32.41 78.78
N ASN A 25 59.37 -32.75 79.32
CA ASN A 25 59.00 -34.12 79.63
C ASN A 25 58.75 -34.89 78.33
N THR A 26 59.55 -35.93 78.09
CA THR A 26 59.57 -36.70 76.85
C THR A 26 58.53 -37.82 76.81
N GLU A 27 57.87 -38.11 77.94
CA GLU A 27 56.81 -39.12 78.02
C GLU A 27 55.51 -38.62 77.38
N MET A 28 55.17 -37.33 77.57
CA MET A 28 54.00 -36.64 77.00
C MET A 28 52.70 -37.47 76.96
N MET A 29 52.44 -38.27 78.01
CA MET A 29 51.29 -39.19 78.04
C MET A 29 49.97 -38.44 77.96
N SER A 30 49.90 -37.26 78.56
CA SER A 30 48.76 -36.34 78.49
C SER A 30 48.33 -36.04 77.05
N LEU A 31 49.31 -35.83 76.15
CA LEU A 31 49.09 -35.55 74.73
C LEU A 31 48.67 -36.80 73.97
N LEU A 32 49.27 -37.96 74.27
CA LEU A 32 48.88 -39.24 73.67
C LEU A 32 47.44 -39.62 74.06
N TYR A 33 47.05 -39.42 75.31
CA TYR A 33 45.66 -39.61 75.75
C TYR A 33 44.72 -38.64 75.06
N LEU A 34 45.10 -37.37 74.89
CA LEU A 34 44.30 -36.39 74.14
C LEU A 34 44.00 -36.86 72.71
N LEU A 35 44.98 -37.47 72.05
CA LEU A 35 44.86 -38.03 70.70
C LEU A 35 43.95 -39.28 70.60
N GLN A 36 43.63 -39.91 71.73
CA GLN A 36 42.68 -41.03 71.80
C GLN A 36 41.26 -40.58 72.12
N THR A 37 41.05 -39.28 72.35
CA THR A 37 39.73 -38.72 72.68
C THR A 37 39.02 -38.21 71.42
N PRO A 38 37.68 -38.08 71.44
CA PRO A 38 36.91 -37.45 70.36
C PRO A 38 37.34 -36.01 70.01
N LEU A 39 38.19 -35.37 70.83
CA LEU A 39 38.73 -34.04 70.56
C LEU A 39 39.55 -33.98 69.24
N ILE A 40 40.05 -35.13 68.77
CA ILE A 40 40.75 -35.22 67.48
C ILE A 40 39.87 -34.79 66.29
N GLU A 41 38.54 -34.96 66.39
CA GLU A 41 37.61 -34.66 65.31
C GLU A 41 37.34 -33.16 65.16
N CYS A 42 37.64 -32.35 66.18
CA CYS A 42 37.45 -30.90 66.11
C CYS A 42 38.43 -30.19 65.17
N ASN A 43 39.66 -30.73 65.03
CA ASN A 43 40.66 -30.21 64.11
C ASN A 43 41.66 -31.32 63.75
N LEU A 44 41.37 -32.03 62.66
CA LEU A 44 42.19 -33.16 62.19
C LEU A 44 43.62 -32.76 61.84
N HIS A 45 43.84 -31.55 61.31
CA HIS A 45 45.18 -31.06 60.99
C HIS A 45 46.00 -30.86 62.27
N ARG A 46 45.40 -30.28 63.31
CA ARG A 46 46.05 -30.08 64.61
C ARG A 46 46.31 -31.40 65.32
N ALA A 47 45.35 -32.34 65.27
CA ALA A 47 45.53 -33.69 65.79
C ALA A 47 46.65 -34.43 65.06
N TYR A 48 46.75 -34.27 63.73
CA TYR A 48 47.86 -34.82 62.95
C TYR A 48 49.21 -34.26 63.40
N SER A 49 49.33 -32.93 63.58
CA SER A 49 50.57 -32.31 64.09
C SER A 49 50.97 -32.82 65.47
N TYR A 50 50.01 -32.99 66.39
CA TYR A 50 50.27 -33.52 67.72
C TYR A 50 50.71 -34.99 67.70
N MET A 51 50.08 -35.79 66.83
CA MET A 51 50.46 -37.18 66.61
C MET A 51 51.87 -37.31 66.05
N GLN A 52 52.31 -36.42 65.15
CA GLN A 52 53.69 -36.38 64.67
C GLN A 52 54.69 -36.12 65.81
N VAL A 53 54.40 -35.15 66.69
CA VAL A 53 55.25 -34.87 67.86
C VAL A 53 55.35 -36.09 68.79
N CYS A 54 54.23 -36.80 69.03
CA CYS A 54 54.24 -38.04 69.79
C CYS A 54 55.05 -39.15 69.09
N ALA A 55 54.95 -39.26 67.76
CA ALA A 55 55.67 -40.24 66.95
C ALA A 55 57.18 -40.02 67.01
N ASP A 56 57.63 -38.78 66.79
CA ASP A 56 59.04 -38.39 66.84
C ASP A 56 59.67 -38.71 68.20
N ASN A 57 58.94 -38.42 69.29
CA ASN A 57 59.37 -38.77 70.64
C ASN A 57 59.42 -40.30 70.87
N ALA A 58 58.43 -41.05 70.39
CA ALA A 58 58.44 -42.52 70.51
C ALA A 58 59.63 -43.15 69.78
N ILE A 59 59.97 -42.65 68.59
CA ILE A 59 61.12 -43.10 67.79
C ILE A 59 62.44 -42.73 68.48
N ARG A 60 62.59 -41.47 68.90
CA ARG A 60 63.83 -40.95 69.50
C ARG A 60 64.23 -41.67 70.79
N TYR A 61 63.27 -42.14 71.57
CA TYR A 61 63.49 -42.84 72.83
C TYR A 61 63.24 -44.36 72.75
N HIS A 62 63.11 -44.91 71.53
CA HIS A 62 62.94 -46.35 71.25
C HIS A 62 61.79 -47.03 72.03
N ASP A 63 60.65 -46.35 72.18
CA ASP A 63 59.47 -46.87 72.87
C ASP A 63 58.50 -47.56 71.90
N MET A 64 58.70 -48.87 71.72
CA MET A 64 57.92 -49.69 70.79
C MET A 64 56.43 -49.78 71.17
N GLN A 65 56.09 -49.78 72.46
CA GLN A 65 54.69 -49.91 72.89
C GLN A 65 53.90 -48.64 72.57
N ARG A 66 54.50 -47.47 72.78
CA ARG A 66 53.90 -46.19 72.41
C ARG A 66 53.82 -46.02 70.89
N ALA A 67 54.83 -46.48 70.15
CA ALA A 67 54.82 -46.47 68.69
C ALA A 67 53.61 -47.22 68.11
N LEU A 68 53.27 -48.40 68.64
CA LEU A 68 52.10 -49.17 68.21
C LEU A 68 50.77 -48.41 68.41
N LYS A 69 50.61 -47.74 69.58
CA LYS A 69 49.42 -46.91 69.86
C LYS A 69 49.33 -45.71 68.92
N ILE A 70 50.47 -45.10 68.58
CA ILE A 70 50.52 -43.95 67.66
C ILE A 70 50.15 -44.37 66.24
N VAL A 71 50.54 -45.55 65.77
CA VAL A 71 50.16 -46.08 64.45
C VAL A 71 48.63 -46.26 64.34
N GLU A 72 47.97 -46.74 65.39
CA GLU A 72 46.51 -46.87 65.44
C GLU A 72 45.79 -45.51 65.36
N ILE A 73 46.28 -44.53 66.13
CA ILE A 73 45.80 -43.14 66.12
C ILE A 73 46.02 -42.51 64.73
N GLN A 74 47.20 -42.73 64.14
CA GLN A 74 47.56 -42.22 62.81
C GLN A 74 46.64 -42.76 61.73
N SER A 75 46.36 -44.07 61.75
CA SER A 75 45.40 -44.70 60.83
C SER A 75 44.02 -44.06 60.93
N THR A 76 43.56 -43.79 62.15
CA THR A 76 42.26 -43.14 62.40
C THR A 76 42.22 -41.71 61.87
N ILE A 77 43.24 -40.89 62.15
CA ILE A 77 43.32 -39.50 61.67
C ILE A 77 43.41 -39.46 60.14
N ASN A 78 44.26 -40.31 59.53
CA ASN A 78 44.42 -40.38 58.09
C ASN A 78 43.11 -40.80 57.39
N LYS A 79 42.38 -41.77 57.96
CA LYS A 79 41.08 -42.19 57.43
C LYS A 79 40.07 -41.04 57.43
N ARG A 80 39.99 -40.27 58.53
CA ARG A 80 39.09 -39.10 58.63
C ARG A 80 39.47 -37.99 57.65
N LEU A 81 40.77 -37.72 57.49
CA LEU A 81 41.26 -36.73 56.54
C LEU A 81 40.93 -37.14 55.09
N GLU A 82 41.06 -38.42 54.77
CA GLU A 82 40.69 -38.96 53.46
C GLU A 82 39.17 -38.90 53.23
N GLU A 83 38.35 -39.25 54.22
CA GLU A 83 36.88 -39.09 54.15
C GLU A 83 36.48 -37.64 53.87
N GLN A 84 37.08 -36.67 54.57
CA GLN A 84 36.83 -35.25 54.36
C GLN A 84 37.27 -34.81 52.95
N ARG A 85 38.42 -35.26 52.47
CA ARG A 85 38.92 -34.97 51.12
C ARG A 85 37.99 -35.55 50.05
N GLN A 86 37.55 -36.79 50.21
CA GLN A 86 36.61 -37.45 49.29
C GLN A 86 35.25 -36.72 49.26
N GLN A 87 34.75 -36.26 50.41
CA GLN A 87 33.54 -35.43 50.46
C GLN A 87 33.70 -34.12 49.69
N GLN A 88 34.82 -33.41 49.88
CA GLN A 88 35.12 -32.18 49.14
C GLN A 88 35.21 -32.42 47.63
N ILE A 89 35.91 -33.48 47.20
CA ILE A 89 36.00 -33.86 45.78
C ILE A 89 34.61 -34.21 45.24
N THR A 90 33.80 -34.96 45.98
CA THR A 90 32.44 -35.32 45.57
C THR A 90 31.56 -34.09 45.41
N ILE A 91 31.61 -33.15 46.35
CA ILE A 91 30.89 -31.87 46.27
C ILE A 91 31.36 -31.08 45.05
N LEU A 92 32.67 -30.99 44.81
CA LEU A 92 33.23 -30.30 43.65
C LEU A 92 32.75 -30.92 42.33
N ILE A 93 32.73 -32.25 42.22
CA ILE A 93 32.23 -32.98 41.05
C ILE A 93 30.75 -32.69 40.83
N VAL A 94 29.92 -32.74 41.89
CA VAL A 94 28.49 -32.43 41.79
C VAL A 94 28.27 -31.00 41.32
N VAL A 95 29.00 -30.03 41.88
CA VAL A 95 28.92 -28.62 41.47
C VAL A 95 29.37 -28.43 40.03
N ALA A 96 30.45 -29.10 39.60
CA ALA A 96 30.92 -29.05 38.22
C ALA A 96 29.89 -29.63 37.24
N ILE A 97 29.26 -30.76 37.58
CA ILE A 97 28.19 -31.35 36.75
C ILE A 97 27.01 -30.38 36.63
N LEU A 98 26.54 -29.80 37.74
CA LEU A 98 25.44 -28.84 37.74
C LEU A 98 25.77 -27.61 36.89
N PHE A 99 27.01 -27.11 36.96
CA PHE A 99 27.48 -26.01 36.13
C PHE A 99 27.45 -26.36 34.63
N PHE A 100 27.95 -27.54 34.25
CA PHE A 100 27.90 -28.00 32.86
C PHE A 100 26.48 -28.18 32.33
N VAL A 101 25.57 -28.71 33.15
CA VAL A 101 24.14 -28.83 32.78
C VAL A 101 23.53 -27.45 32.57
N ALA A 102 23.77 -26.48 33.45
CA ALA A 102 23.29 -25.12 33.30
C ALA A 102 23.82 -24.44 32.03
N LEU A 103 25.09 -24.68 31.69
CA LEU A 103 25.71 -24.16 30.47
C LEU A 103 25.07 -24.75 29.20
N ILE A 104 24.77 -26.04 29.18
CA ILE A 104 24.09 -26.70 28.05
C ILE A 104 22.67 -26.12 27.88
N VAL A 105 21.92 -25.96 28.97
CA VAL A 105 20.56 -25.39 28.92
C VAL A 105 20.59 -23.96 28.37
N SER A 106 21.50 -23.12 28.86
CA SER A 106 21.66 -21.73 28.37
C SER A 106 22.02 -21.66 26.89
N LEU A 107 22.86 -22.58 26.40
CA LEU A 107 23.20 -22.68 24.98
C LEU A 107 21.98 -23.05 24.12
N ILE A 108 21.20 -24.05 24.55
CA ILE A 108 19.99 -24.48 23.84
C ILE A 108 18.97 -23.34 23.77
N GLU A 109 18.73 -22.65 24.89
CA GLU A 109 17.81 -21.50 24.93
C GLU A 109 18.24 -20.39 23.97
N SER A 110 19.53 -20.05 23.96
CA SER A 110 20.10 -19.03 23.07
C SER A 110 19.90 -19.39 21.59
N LEU A 111 20.09 -20.66 21.21
CA LEU A 111 19.85 -21.14 19.85
C LEU A 111 18.36 -21.06 19.47
N ILE A 112 17.46 -21.42 20.39
CA ILE A 112 16.01 -21.33 20.17
C ILE A 112 15.61 -19.86 19.95
N ILE A 113 16.06 -18.93 20.80
CA ILE A 113 15.78 -17.50 20.67
C ILE A 113 16.28 -16.96 19.33
N ALA A 114 17.51 -17.29 18.94
CA ALA A 114 18.06 -16.89 17.64
C ALA A 114 17.23 -17.42 16.46
N SER A 115 16.77 -18.67 16.53
CA SER A 115 15.93 -19.27 15.49
C SER A 115 14.56 -18.59 15.39
N ARG A 116 13.94 -18.26 16.54
CA ARG A 116 12.66 -17.55 16.62
C ARG A 116 12.79 -16.14 16.05
N GLY A 117 13.89 -15.44 16.36
CA GLY A 117 14.18 -14.11 15.80
C GLY A 117 14.27 -14.11 14.28
N LYS A 118 14.93 -15.12 13.68
CA LYS A 118 14.99 -15.28 12.21
C LYS A 118 13.61 -15.51 11.59
N LYS A 119 12.77 -16.35 12.21
CA LYS A 119 11.39 -16.60 11.75
C LYS A 119 10.54 -15.33 11.82
N LEU A 120 10.62 -14.59 12.93
CA LEU A 120 9.88 -13.35 13.14
C LEU A 120 10.25 -12.29 12.09
N LYS A 121 11.55 -12.12 11.79
CA LYS A 121 11.99 -11.21 10.74
C LYS A 121 11.38 -11.54 9.37
N LYS A 122 11.35 -12.83 8.99
CA LYS A 122 10.72 -13.28 7.74
C LYS A 122 9.22 -13.00 7.70
N VAL A 123 8.53 -13.17 8.83
CA VAL A 123 7.09 -12.87 8.92
C VAL A 123 6.84 -11.38 8.76
N ILE A 124 7.61 -10.53 9.45
CA ILE A 124 7.51 -9.07 9.34
C ILE A 124 7.77 -8.60 7.91
N GLU A 125 8.78 -9.15 7.24
CA GLU A 125 9.11 -8.82 5.86
C GLU A 125 7.97 -9.21 4.89
N LYS A 126 7.42 -10.42 5.04
CA LYS A 126 6.22 -10.84 4.28
C LYS A 126 5.02 -9.93 4.53
N LEU A 127 4.81 -9.54 5.79
CA LEU A 127 3.72 -8.64 6.16
C LEU A 127 3.89 -7.27 5.50
N LYS A 128 5.12 -6.75 5.47
CA LYS A 128 5.46 -5.47 4.82
C LYS A 128 5.18 -5.53 3.32
N ILE A 129 5.62 -6.58 2.63
CA ILE A 129 5.35 -6.78 1.19
C ILE A 129 3.84 -6.87 0.94
N SER A 130 3.12 -7.63 1.77
CA SER A 130 1.66 -7.76 1.65
C SER A 130 0.95 -6.42 1.85
N TYR A 131 1.37 -5.62 2.82
CA TYR A 131 0.80 -4.30 3.08
C TYR A 131 1.07 -3.32 1.93
N GLN A 132 2.29 -3.31 1.40
CA GLN A 132 2.63 -2.52 0.21
C GLN A 132 1.74 -2.93 -0.98
N LYS A 133 1.58 -4.23 -1.23
CA LYS A 133 0.72 -4.71 -2.31
C LYS A 133 -0.74 -4.32 -2.12
N GLN A 134 -1.24 -4.37 -0.89
CA GLN A 134 -2.59 -3.94 -0.57
C GLN A 134 -2.78 -2.43 -0.78
N SER A 135 -1.79 -1.61 -0.43
CA SER A 135 -1.81 -0.16 -0.68
C SER A 135 -1.86 0.14 -2.17
N GLU A 136 -1.01 -0.51 -2.97
CA GLU A 136 -1.00 -0.36 -4.44
C GLU A 136 -2.37 -0.69 -5.06
N LEU A 137 -2.96 -1.82 -4.67
CA LEU A 137 -4.27 -2.24 -5.18
C LEU A 137 -5.39 -1.28 -4.76
N THR A 138 -5.29 -0.70 -3.56
CA THR A 138 -6.25 0.29 -3.07
C THR A 138 -6.19 1.58 -3.88
N GLU A 139 -4.98 2.06 -4.18
CA GLU A 139 -4.77 3.23 -5.04
C GLU A 139 -5.23 2.99 -6.47
N GLU A 140 -5.00 1.80 -7.01
CA GLU A 140 -5.50 1.39 -8.33
C GLU A 140 -7.03 1.36 -8.36
N GLN A 141 -7.67 0.77 -7.33
CA GLN A 141 -9.12 0.74 -7.20
C GLN A 141 -9.70 2.16 -7.11
N GLN A 142 -9.08 3.05 -6.33
CA GLN A 142 -9.51 4.44 -6.21
C GLN A 142 -9.42 5.17 -7.56
N ARG A 143 -8.32 4.98 -8.30
CA ARG A 143 -8.16 5.53 -9.66
C ARG A 143 -9.24 5.00 -10.60
N PHE A 144 -9.54 3.71 -10.56
CA PHE A 144 -10.57 3.11 -11.39
C PHE A 144 -11.97 3.64 -11.04
N CYS A 145 -12.29 3.78 -9.76
CA CYS A 145 -13.56 4.39 -9.31
C CYS A 145 -13.70 5.84 -9.80
N GLN A 146 -12.63 6.64 -9.72
CA GLN A 146 -12.63 8.01 -10.23
C GLN A 146 -12.85 8.06 -11.74
N GLN A 147 -12.19 7.17 -12.51
CA GLN A 147 -12.39 7.06 -13.96
C GLN A 147 -13.82 6.66 -14.30
N LEU A 148 -14.39 5.67 -13.61
CA LEU A 148 -15.78 5.26 -13.79
C LEU A 148 -16.75 6.41 -13.50
N GLN A 149 -16.53 7.16 -12.42
CA GLN A 149 -17.36 8.31 -12.09
C GLN A 149 -17.26 9.40 -13.15
N ALA A 150 -16.06 9.69 -13.65
CA ALA A 150 -15.85 10.67 -14.73
C ALA A 150 -16.56 10.27 -16.03
N VAL A 151 -16.46 8.99 -16.43
CA VAL A 151 -17.15 8.45 -17.60
C VAL A 151 -18.67 8.49 -17.40
N ASN A 152 -19.17 8.08 -16.24
CA ASN A 152 -20.60 8.11 -15.94
C ASN A 152 -21.16 9.54 -15.98
N ASN A 153 -20.43 10.51 -15.41
CA ASN A 153 -20.78 11.94 -15.50
C ASN A 153 -20.79 12.43 -16.95
N ARG A 154 -19.79 12.06 -17.78
CA ARG A 154 -19.77 12.38 -19.22
C ARG A 154 -20.99 11.80 -19.94
N ILE A 155 -21.34 10.54 -19.69
CA ILE A 155 -22.51 9.89 -20.29
C ILE A 155 -23.80 10.58 -19.86
N SER A 156 -23.94 10.87 -18.57
CA SER A 156 -25.11 11.57 -18.02
C SER A 156 -25.29 12.97 -18.64
N ASN A 157 -24.20 13.73 -18.76
CA ASN A 157 -24.20 15.05 -19.41
C ASN A 157 -24.59 14.94 -20.89
N ARG A 158 -24.05 13.96 -21.64
CA ARG A 158 -24.46 13.71 -23.03
C ARG A 158 -25.94 13.34 -23.12
N ALA A 159 -26.43 12.48 -22.25
CA ALA A 159 -27.84 12.10 -22.20
C ALA A 159 -28.75 13.31 -21.93
N HIS A 160 -28.32 14.25 -21.09
CA HIS A 160 -29.02 15.51 -20.88
C HIS A 160 -29.06 16.38 -22.15
N VAL A 161 -27.93 16.51 -22.86
CA VAL A 161 -27.85 17.25 -24.13
C VAL A 161 -28.82 16.65 -25.17
N TYR A 162 -28.78 15.33 -25.36
CA TYR A 162 -29.67 14.61 -26.29
C TYR A 162 -31.15 14.81 -25.94
N ARG A 163 -31.52 14.76 -24.66
CA ARG A 163 -32.91 15.04 -24.22
C ARG A 163 -33.35 16.45 -24.61
N GLN A 164 -32.48 17.44 -24.45
CA GLN A 164 -32.79 18.80 -24.84
C GLN A 164 -32.88 18.98 -26.36
N ASP A 165 -32.00 18.32 -27.14
CA ASP A 165 -32.08 18.35 -28.61
C ASP A 165 -33.36 17.69 -29.11
N PHE A 166 -33.76 16.55 -28.51
CA PHE A 166 -35.04 15.91 -28.80
C PHE A 166 -36.21 16.88 -28.59
N LEU A 167 -36.27 17.56 -27.44
CA LEU A 167 -37.31 18.55 -27.17
C LEU A 167 -37.28 19.72 -28.16
N ASN A 168 -36.09 20.19 -28.56
CA ASN A 168 -35.94 21.27 -29.52
C ASN A 168 -36.52 20.90 -30.90
N VAL A 169 -36.28 19.68 -31.39
CA VAL A 169 -36.83 19.19 -32.65
C VAL A 169 -38.36 19.15 -32.60
N TYR A 170 -38.94 18.58 -31.54
CA TYR A 170 -40.41 18.51 -31.42
C TYR A 170 -41.03 19.90 -31.19
N ARG A 171 -40.32 20.83 -30.56
CA ARG A 171 -40.74 22.24 -30.47
C ARG A 171 -40.77 22.90 -31.84
N LEU A 172 -39.78 22.64 -32.69
CA LEU A 172 -39.76 23.13 -34.07
C LEU A 172 -40.96 22.59 -34.85
N ILE A 173 -41.24 21.27 -34.76
CA ILE A 173 -42.42 20.65 -35.38
C ILE A 173 -43.71 21.30 -34.86
N SER A 174 -43.84 21.49 -33.55
CA SER A 174 -45.01 22.15 -32.95
C SER A 174 -45.20 23.59 -33.44
N THR A 175 -44.09 24.31 -33.65
CA THR A 175 -44.10 25.67 -34.23
C THR A 175 -44.62 25.64 -35.66
N TYR A 176 -44.14 24.71 -36.50
CA TYR A 176 -44.63 24.54 -37.88
C TYR A 176 -46.11 24.16 -37.96
N ILE A 177 -46.60 23.28 -37.08
CA ILE A 177 -48.03 22.95 -37.02
C ILE A 177 -48.87 24.19 -36.67
N SER A 178 -48.36 25.05 -35.78
CA SER A 178 -49.05 26.28 -35.40
C SER A 178 -49.09 27.30 -36.54
N ILE A 179 -47.96 27.43 -37.25
CA ILE A 179 -47.79 28.19 -38.50
C ILE A 179 -48.81 27.71 -39.55
N GLU A 180 -48.89 26.41 -39.83
CA GLU A 180 -49.84 25.84 -40.79
C GLU A 180 -51.30 26.12 -40.40
N LYS A 181 -51.65 25.92 -39.12
CA LYS A 181 -52.98 26.21 -38.59
C LYS A 181 -53.37 27.69 -38.75
N ASN A 182 -52.41 28.60 -38.55
CA ASN A 182 -52.64 30.03 -38.69
C ASN A 182 -52.92 30.42 -40.15
N ILE A 183 -52.15 29.91 -41.11
CA ILE A 183 -52.44 30.10 -42.54
C ILE A 183 -53.83 29.58 -42.87
N GLN A 184 -54.15 28.34 -42.46
CA GLN A 184 -55.44 27.73 -42.77
C GLN A 184 -56.59 28.60 -42.25
N LYS A 185 -56.48 29.12 -41.02
CA LYS A 185 -57.47 30.02 -40.42
C LYS A 185 -57.57 31.33 -41.19
N GLU A 186 -56.45 31.94 -41.56
CA GLU A 186 -56.42 33.19 -42.31
C GLU A 186 -57.05 33.05 -43.69
N VAL A 187 -56.67 32.00 -44.44
CA VAL A 187 -57.24 31.68 -45.76
C VAL A 187 -58.75 31.45 -45.66
N VAL A 188 -59.22 30.63 -44.71
CA VAL A 188 -60.65 30.38 -44.52
C VAL A 188 -61.40 31.67 -44.19
N ASN A 189 -60.82 32.54 -43.35
CA ASN A 189 -61.44 33.83 -43.03
C ASN A 189 -61.53 34.72 -44.26
N LEU A 190 -60.46 34.87 -45.04
CA LEU A 190 -60.46 35.69 -46.25
C LEU A 190 -61.44 35.18 -47.31
N LEU A 191 -61.55 33.86 -47.48
CA LEU A 191 -62.52 33.25 -48.40
C LEU A 191 -63.97 33.49 -47.95
N LYS A 192 -64.27 33.43 -46.65
CA LYS A 192 -65.62 33.74 -46.11
C LYS A 192 -66.06 35.17 -46.44
N VAL A 193 -65.13 36.13 -46.45
CA VAL A 193 -65.42 37.53 -46.81
C VAL A 193 -65.20 37.81 -48.31
N HIS A 194 -65.10 36.77 -49.15
CA HIS A 194 -64.95 36.84 -50.61
C HIS A 194 -63.69 37.60 -51.08
N GLN A 195 -62.63 37.67 -50.27
CA GLN A 195 -61.39 38.39 -50.56
C GLN A 195 -60.34 37.51 -51.29
N ILE A 196 -60.74 36.88 -52.41
CA ILE A 196 -59.90 35.93 -53.16
C ILE A 196 -58.57 36.57 -53.62
N ASN A 197 -58.60 37.83 -54.06
CA ASN A 197 -57.40 38.55 -54.50
C ASN A 197 -56.34 38.69 -53.40
N LYS A 198 -56.75 38.75 -52.11
CA LYS A 198 -55.78 38.80 -50.99
C LYS A 198 -55.16 37.44 -50.73
N VAL A 199 -55.92 36.36 -50.86
CA VAL A 199 -55.41 34.99 -50.75
C VAL A 199 -54.35 34.75 -51.83
N MET A 200 -54.61 35.14 -53.08
CA MET A 200 -53.62 35.02 -54.17
C MET A 200 -52.34 35.78 -53.84
N ARG A 201 -52.44 37.05 -53.43
CA ARG A 201 -51.27 37.86 -53.03
C ARG A 201 -50.48 37.25 -51.86
N MET A 202 -51.17 36.67 -50.88
CA MET A 202 -50.54 36.01 -49.74
C MET A 202 -49.60 34.88 -50.20
N PHE A 203 -50.07 34.03 -51.11
CA PHE A 203 -49.26 32.92 -51.64
C PHE A 203 -48.23 33.35 -52.69
N ASP A 204 -48.51 34.38 -53.50
CA ASP A 204 -47.58 34.89 -54.50
C ASP A 204 -46.35 35.57 -53.88
N SER A 205 -46.50 36.15 -52.69
CA SER A 205 -45.43 36.93 -52.04
C SER A 205 -44.21 36.10 -51.62
N HIS A 206 -44.33 34.77 -51.48
CA HIS A 206 -43.30 33.85 -50.95
C HIS A 206 -42.68 34.22 -49.58
N GLU A 207 -43.04 35.37 -49.00
CA GLU A 207 -42.50 35.93 -47.75
C GLU A 207 -42.62 34.93 -46.59
N TYR A 208 -43.73 34.19 -46.56
CA TYR A 208 -43.99 33.17 -45.56
C TYR A 208 -43.04 31.96 -45.64
N ILE A 209 -42.62 31.59 -46.85
CA ILE A 209 -41.67 30.49 -47.06
C ILE A 209 -40.27 30.96 -46.68
N GLU A 210 -39.90 32.20 -47.04
CA GLU A 210 -38.59 32.76 -46.68
C GLU A 210 -38.40 32.88 -45.17
N GLU A 211 -39.42 33.33 -44.43
CA GLU A 211 -39.37 33.41 -42.97
C GLU A 211 -39.22 32.01 -42.33
N GLN A 212 -39.96 31.03 -42.82
CA GLN A 212 -39.83 29.64 -42.37
C GLN A 212 -38.44 29.07 -42.65
N LEU A 213 -37.88 29.31 -43.83
CA LEU A 213 -36.52 28.88 -44.17
C LEU A 213 -35.48 29.52 -43.25
N LYS A 214 -35.64 30.81 -42.92
CA LYS A 214 -34.76 31.49 -41.97
C LYS A 214 -34.83 30.85 -40.58
N GLN A 215 -36.02 30.53 -40.09
CA GLN A 215 -36.21 29.84 -38.81
C GLN A 215 -35.62 28.43 -38.84
N PHE A 216 -35.86 27.68 -39.91
CA PHE A 216 -35.27 26.35 -40.15
C PHE A 216 -33.75 26.40 -40.07
N TYR A 217 -33.12 27.29 -40.82
CA TYR A 217 -31.66 27.38 -40.83
C TYR A 217 -31.08 27.81 -39.49
N THR A 218 -31.73 28.74 -38.79
CA THR A 218 -31.31 29.14 -37.45
C THR A 218 -31.34 27.95 -36.49
N HIS A 219 -32.39 27.12 -36.57
CA HIS A 219 -32.50 25.91 -35.77
C HIS A 219 -31.44 24.86 -36.13
N PHE A 220 -31.22 24.64 -37.43
CA PHE A 220 -30.18 23.75 -37.94
C PHE A 220 -28.79 24.19 -37.45
N ASP A 221 -28.45 25.47 -37.61
CA ASP A 221 -27.16 26.02 -37.22
C ASP A 221 -26.92 25.85 -35.71
N HIS A 222 -27.90 26.19 -34.87
CA HIS A 222 -27.81 26.00 -33.43
C HIS A 222 -27.68 24.53 -33.02
N ALA A 223 -28.51 23.64 -33.58
CA ALA A 223 -28.45 22.21 -33.28
C ALA A 223 -27.10 21.61 -33.70
N PHE A 224 -26.62 21.97 -34.89
CA PHE A 224 -25.34 21.49 -35.41
C PHE A 224 -24.16 22.01 -34.59
N LEU A 225 -24.09 23.31 -34.30
CA LEU A 225 -23.00 23.90 -33.50
C LEU A 225 -23.02 23.42 -32.04
N ARG A 226 -24.18 23.04 -31.50
CA ARG A 226 -24.26 22.41 -30.18
C ARG A 226 -23.67 21.00 -30.16
N MET A 227 -23.87 20.24 -31.24
CA MET A 227 -23.28 18.91 -31.40
C MET A 227 -21.79 18.97 -31.75
N TYR A 228 -21.38 20.00 -32.49
CA TYR A 228 -20.01 20.20 -32.98
C TYR A 228 -19.48 21.61 -32.64
N PRO A 229 -19.18 21.92 -31.36
CA PRO A 229 -18.85 23.28 -30.92
C PRO A 229 -17.55 23.85 -31.52
N ASP A 230 -16.62 22.97 -31.90
CA ASP A 230 -15.34 23.34 -32.49
C ASP A 230 -15.34 23.27 -34.03
N TYR A 231 -16.52 23.13 -34.65
CA TYR A 231 -16.66 23.00 -36.11
C TYR A 231 -15.99 24.13 -36.90
N ILE A 232 -16.26 25.38 -36.54
CA ILE A 232 -15.68 26.53 -37.25
C ILE A 232 -14.16 26.56 -37.11
N ARG A 233 -13.65 26.23 -35.91
CA ARG A 233 -12.21 26.12 -35.67
C ARG A 233 -11.59 25.02 -36.50
N ARG A 234 -12.21 23.84 -36.57
CA ARG A 234 -11.69 22.70 -37.34
C ARG A 234 -11.71 22.98 -38.84
N ILE A 235 -12.80 23.53 -39.39
CA ILE A 235 -12.85 23.85 -40.82
C ILE A 235 -11.85 24.96 -41.17
N ASN A 236 -11.65 25.94 -40.29
CA ASN A 236 -10.65 26.99 -40.46
C ASN A 236 -9.20 26.46 -40.56
N ARG A 237 -8.89 25.32 -39.93
CA ARG A 237 -7.58 24.67 -40.08
C ARG A 237 -7.35 24.14 -41.49
N LEU A 238 -8.41 23.82 -42.22
CA LEU A 238 -8.35 23.35 -43.61
C LEU A 238 -8.38 24.49 -44.63
N ILE A 239 -8.60 25.72 -44.18
CA ILE A 239 -8.79 26.91 -45.01
C ILE A 239 -7.59 27.86 -44.87
N LYS A 240 -7.19 28.48 -45.98
CA LYS A 240 -6.13 29.51 -46.02
C LYS A 240 -6.48 30.68 -45.11
N VAL A 241 -5.48 31.28 -44.48
CA VAL A 241 -5.65 32.26 -43.39
C VAL A 241 -6.55 33.43 -43.81
N GLU A 242 -6.39 33.92 -45.04
CA GLU A 242 -7.14 35.04 -45.62
C GLU A 242 -8.63 34.75 -45.87
N ASN A 243 -9.05 33.48 -45.88
CA ASN A 243 -10.43 33.06 -46.15
C ASN A 243 -11.13 32.44 -44.92
N ARG A 244 -10.53 32.53 -43.73
CA ARG A 244 -11.08 31.93 -42.51
C ARG A 244 -12.37 32.59 -42.06
N PHE A 245 -13.25 31.79 -41.48
CA PHE A 245 -14.45 32.26 -40.80
C PHE A 245 -14.11 32.71 -39.38
N ASP A 246 -14.97 33.55 -38.83
CA ASP A 246 -14.89 33.98 -37.43
C ASP A 246 -15.44 32.86 -36.55
N GLU A 247 -14.65 32.44 -35.54
CA GLU A 247 -14.96 31.34 -34.64
C GLU A 247 -16.09 31.67 -33.65
N GLN A 248 -16.42 32.95 -33.45
CA GLN A 248 -17.48 33.41 -32.54
C GLN A 248 -18.87 33.44 -33.20
N ARG A 249 -18.99 33.04 -34.47
CA ARG A 249 -20.28 33.09 -35.19
C ARG A 249 -21.27 32.07 -34.61
N GLU A 250 -22.47 32.55 -34.31
CA GLU A 250 -23.58 31.70 -33.85
C GLU A 250 -24.40 31.11 -35.01
N ASN A 251 -24.28 31.67 -36.22
CA ASN A 251 -24.99 31.21 -37.42
C ASN A 251 -24.03 30.82 -38.53
N LEU A 252 -24.38 29.77 -39.27
CA LEU A 252 -23.60 29.26 -40.38
C LEU A 252 -23.95 30.01 -41.66
N THR A 253 -22.93 30.25 -42.50
CA THR A 253 -23.19 30.66 -43.88
C THR A 253 -23.70 29.47 -44.69
N THR A 254 -24.37 29.71 -45.82
CA THR A 254 -24.84 28.63 -46.70
C THR A 254 -23.71 27.67 -47.10
N ALA A 255 -22.50 28.18 -47.34
CA ALA A 255 -21.33 27.36 -47.63
C ALA A 255 -20.96 26.45 -46.44
N LEU A 256 -20.98 26.98 -45.22
CA LEU A 256 -20.76 26.19 -44.01
C LEU A 256 -21.86 25.15 -43.80
N ARG A 257 -23.13 25.47 -44.08
CA ARG A 257 -24.23 24.49 -43.99
C ARG A 257 -24.05 23.31 -44.96
N VAL A 258 -23.57 23.57 -46.17
CA VAL A 258 -23.23 22.51 -47.15
C VAL A 258 -22.20 21.53 -46.55
N TYR A 259 -21.15 22.04 -45.92
CA TYR A 259 -20.12 21.18 -45.33
C TYR A 259 -20.52 20.60 -43.97
N ALA A 260 -21.41 21.25 -43.23
CA ALA A 260 -22.02 20.68 -42.03
C ALA A 260 -22.83 19.43 -42.38
N LEU A 261 -23.60 19.46 -43.47
CA LEU A 261 -24.33 18.30 -43.97
C LEU A 261 -23.40 17.15 -44.41
N MET A 262 -22.23 17.47 -44.96
CA MET A 262 -21.22 16.46 -45.29
C MET A 262 -20.65 15.79 -44.03
N VAL A 263 -20.39 16.56 -42.96
CA VAL A 263 -20.01 16.02 -41.65
C VAL A 263 -21.09 15.10 -41.08
N LEU A 264 -22.36 15.41 -41.30
CA LEU A 264 -23.50 14.55 -40.92
C LEU A 264 -23.69 13.32 -41.83
N GLY A 265 -22.84 13.13 -42.85
CA GLY A 265 -22.88 11.99 -43.76
C GLY A 265 -23.73 12.20 -45.02
N VAL A 266 -24.30 13.39 -45.23
CA VAL A 266 -25.01 13.74 -46.47
C VAL A 266 -24.00 14.32 -47.46
N THR A 267 -23.42 13.46 -48.29
CA THR A 267 -22.34 13.83 -49.23
C THR A 267 -22.83 14.13 -50.65
N ASP A 268 -24.01 13.64 -51.02
CA ASP A 268 -24.57 13.87 -52.35
C ASP A 268 -25.11 15.31 -52.52
N SER A 269 -24.71 15.96 -53.62
CA SER A 269 -25.11 17.34 -53.92
C SER A 269 -26.62 17.48 -54.10
N VAL A 270 -27.31 16.45 -54.61
CA VAL A 270 -28.78 16.51 -54.82
C VAL A 270 -29.50 16.49 -53.48
N ARG A 271 -29.09 15.61 -52.55
CA ARG A 271 -29.64 15.58 -51.19
C ARG A 271 -29.38 16.87 -50.40
N ILE A 272 -28.17 17.43 -50.53
CA ILE A 272 -27.85 18.72 -49.89
C ILE A 272 -28.72 19.84 -50.48
N ALA A 273 -28.89 19.87 -51.81
CA ALA A 273 -29.71 20.86 -52.48
C ALA A 273 -31.17 20.79 -52.02
N ALA A 274 -31.73 19.58 -51.91
CA ALA A 274 -33.06 19.34 -51.38
C ALA A 274 -33.20 19.84 -49.93
N PHE A 275 -32.24 19.51 -49.06
CA PHE A 275 -32.27 19.93 -47.65
C PHE A 275 -32.15 21.44 -47.49
N LEU A 276 -31.28 22.08 -48.26
CA LEU A 276 -31.05 23.52 -48.19
C LEU A 276 -32.03 24.32 -49.04
N HIS A 277 -33.00 23.70 -49.73
CA HIS A 277 -33.90 24.38 -50.66
C HIS A 277 -33.15 25.22 -51.71
N LEU A 278 -32.06 24.66 -52.24
CA LEU A 278 -31.22 25.25 -53.28
C LEU A 278 -31.27 24.39 -54.55
N SER A 279 -30.76 24.93 -55.66
CA SER A 279 -30.45 24.09 -56.83
C SER A 279 -29.15 23.31 -56.62
N SER A 280 -29.04 22.14 -57.24
CA SER A 280 -27.80 21.34 -57.25
C SER A 280 -26.61 22.15 -57.78
N GLN A 281 -26.84 23.05 -58.73
CA GLN A 281 -25.82 23.95 -59.27
C GLN A 281 -25.33 24.94 -58.20
N THR A 282 -26.23 25.51 -57.40
CA THR A 282 -25.86 26.43 -56.31
C THR A 282 -25.02 25.72 -55.25
N VAL A 283 -25.37 24.48 -54.89
CA VAL A 283 -24.55 23.65 -53.97
C VAL A 283 -23.17 23.37 -54.56
N TYR A 284 -23.09 23.02 -55.85
CA TYR A 284 -21.82 22.83 -56.55
C TYR A 284 -20.95 24.08 -56.49
N ASN A 285 -21.53 25.26 -56.73
CA ASN A 285 -20.81 26.53 -56.68
C ASN A 285 -20.26 26.83 -55.27
N TYR A 286 -21.03 26.54 -54.21
CA TYR A 286 -20.55 26.68 -52.83
C TYR A 286 -19.40 25.73 -52.51
N ARG A 287 -19.48 24.46 -52.94
CA ARG A 287 -18.38 23.49 -52.80
C ARG A 287 -17.13 23.96 -53.54
N LEU A 288 -17.27 24.37 -54.79
CA LEU A 288 -16.16 24.87 -55.59
C LEU A 288 -15.48 26.09 -54.93
N LYS A 289 -16.29 27.02 -54.40
CA LYS A 289 -15.77 28.19 -53.66
C LYS A 289 -14.95 27.77 -52.45
N MET A 290 -15.45 26.84 -51.64
CA MET A 290 -14.77 26.36 -50.44
C MET A 290 -13.49 25.57 -50.77
N ARG A 291 -13.52 24.73 -51.80
CA ARG A 291 -12.31 24.03 -52.28
C ARG A 291 -11.20 24.99 -52.68
N ARG A 292 -11.52 26.11 -53.32
CA ARG A 292 -10.54 27.17 -53.66
C ARG A 292 -9.93 27.84 -52.42
N PHE A 293 -10.67 27.87 -51.31
CA PHE A 293 -10.19 28.36 -50.02
C PHE A 293 -9.31 27.33 -49.29
N SER A 294 -9.23 26.09 -49.76
CA SER A 294 -8.46 25.01 -49.14
C SER A 294 -6.98 25.33 -49.03
N ALA A 295 -6.40 25.12 -47.84
CA ALA A 295 -4.96 25.13 -47.59
C ALA A 295 -4.28 23.79 -47.95
N ILE A 296 -5.05 22.70 -48.04
CA ILE A 296 -4.56 21.32 -48.26
C ILE A 296 -4.73 20.85 -49.72
N GLY A 297 -5.12 21.76 -50.62
CA GLY A 297 -5.44 21.44 -52.02
C GLY A 297 -6.93 21.20 -52.25
N GLU A 298 -7.40 21.51 -53.46
CA GLU A 298 -8.83 21.49 -53.80
C GLU A 298 -9.44 20.09 -53.75
N LYS A 299 -8.72 19.08 -54.28
CA LYS A 299 -9.23 17.71 -54.40
C LYS A 299 -9.37 17.00 -53.05
N ALA A 300 -8.55 17.35 -52.06
CA ALA A 300 -8.52 16.72 -50.75
C ALA A 300 -9.49 17.36 -49.73
N PHE A 301 -10.02 18.55 -50.03
CA PHE A 301 -10.80 19.31 -49.06
C PHE A 301 -12.11 18.63 -48.65
N ASP A 302 -12.88 18.16 -49.63
CA ASP A 302 -14.18 17.53 -49.40
C ASP A 302 -14.04 16.27 -48.52
N GLU A 303 -13.03 15.45 -48.81
CA GLU A 303 -12.70 14.25 -48.03
C GLU A 303 -12.22 14.60 -46.61
N ALA A 304 -11.32 15.58 -46.47
CA ALA A 304 -10.84 16.02 -45.17
C ALA A 304 -11.96 16.56 -44.27
N VAL A 305 -12.98 17.22 -44.85
CA VAL A 305 -14.14 17.68 -44.10
C VAL A 305 -15.08 16.54 -43.72
N CYS A 306 -15.26 15.52 -44.57
CA CYS A 306 -16.03 14.33 -44.18
C CYS A 306 -15.40 13.61 -42.97
N HIS A 307 -14.07 13.58 -42.90
CA HIS A 307 -13.32 12.93 -41.83
C HIS A 307 -12.94 13.85 -40.65
N LEU A 308 -13.56 15.04 -40.54
CA LEU A 308 -13.21 16.07 -39.52
C LEU A 308 -13.34 15.57 -38.07
N TYR A 309 -14.19 14.57 -37.85
CA TYR A 309 -14.52 13.97 -36.55
C TYR A 309 -14.35 12.44 -36.52
N ASP A 310 -13.69 11.84 -37.52
CA ASP A 310 -13.44 10.41 -37.53
C ASP A 310 -12.48 10.03 -36.39
N HIS A 311 -12.92 9.11 -35.53
CA HIS A 311 -12.12 8.57 -34.44
C HIS A 311 -11.04 7.60 -34.94
N LYS A 312 -10.05 8.08 -35.69
CA LYS A 312 -8.81 7.32 -35.91
C LYS A 312 -7.85 7.56 -34.75
N GLY A 313 -8.00 6.77 -33.70
CA GLY A 313 -6.89 6.24 -32.89
C GLY A 313 -5.93 7.22 -32.19
N VAL A 314 -6.28 8.48 -32.00
CA VAL A 314 -5.53 9.39 -31.10
C VAL A 314 -6.36 9.56 -29.85
N ALA A 315 -5.71 9.36 -28.70
CA ALA A 315 -6.27 9.59 -27.38
C ALA A 315 -7.07 10.89 -27.35
N ASP A 316 -8.20 10.81 -26.66
CA ASP A 316 -9.24 11.81 -26.48
C ASP A 316 -8.70 13.12 -25.86
N GLU A 317 -7.90 13.90 -26.58
CA GLU A 317 -7.82 15.36 -26.40
C GLU A 317 -9.07 15.96 -27.04
N SER A 318 -10.19 15.68 -26.37
CA SER A 318 -11.45 16.37 -26.59
C SER A 318 -11.23 17.88 -26.39
N PRO A 319 -11.87 18.78 -27.14
CA PRO A 319 -11.65 20.23 -27.05
C PRO A 319 -12.09 20.86 -25.70
N PHE A 320 -12.46 20.04 -24.72
CA PHE A 320 -12.94 20.42 -23.39
C PHE A 320 -11.86 20.29 -22.30
N GLU A 321 -10.58 20.14 -22.66
CA GLU A 321 -9.46 20.14 -21.70
C GLU A 321 -8.85 21.54 -21.42
N ARG A 322 -9.64 22.61 -21.43
CA ARG A 322 -9.24 23.88 -20.80
C ARG A 322 -10.36 24.50 -19.99
#